data_AF-A0A832N9Z1-F1
#
_entry.id   AF-A0A832N9Z1-F1
#
_cell.length_a   1.000
_cell.length_b   1.000
_cell.length_c   1.000
_cell.angle_alpha   90.00
_cell.angle_beta   90.00
_cell.angle_gamma   90.00
#
_symmetry.space_group_name_H-M   'P 1'
#
loop_
_entity.id
_entity.type
_entity.pdbx_description
1 polymer ?
#
loop_
_entity_poly.entity_id
_entity_poly.type
_entity_poly.pdbx_seq_one_letter_code
_entity_poly.pdbx_strand_id
1 'polypeptide(L)'
;MAIALLLASGLGYLALLGTVVLGLGFRWLWWPLAWHKVTGLGATLGLLLGHSLTLFYFIGTGLHAKELVGQHGLSEEFIERTRLFKKTLFPWVTLGMLTVMATFSLGGGVEMGQVPAWVHWG
;
A
#
# COMPACT_ATOMS: atom_id res chain seq x y z
N MET A 1 11.12 14.29 -0.48
CA MET A 1 10.62 13.08 -1.18
C MET A 1 9.99 12.07 -0.23
N ALA A 2 10.65 11.67 0.87
CA ALA A 2 10.08 10.73 1.86
C ALA A 2 8.70 11.15 2.43
N ILE A 3 8.52 12.43 2.76
CA ILE A 3 7.23 12.97 3.25
C ILE A 3 6.12 12.79 2.20
N ALA A 4 6.40 13.03 0.92
CA ALA A 4 5.42 12.85 -0.15
C ALA A 4 5.00 11.38 -0.30
N LEU A 5 5.92 10.43 -0.11
CA LEU A 5 5.63 9.00 -0.12
C LEU A 5 4.77 8.59 1.07
N LEU A 6 5.09 9.09 2.26
CA LEU A 6 4.29 8.87 3.47
C LEU A 6 2.89 9.44 3.32
N LEU A 7 2.76 10.66 2.78
CA LEU A 7 1.46 11.28 2.51
C LEU A 7 0.67 10.51 1.45
N ALA A 8 1.30 10.05 0.38
CA ALA A 8 0.64 9.26 -0.67
C ALA A 8 0.15 7.91 -0.14
N SER A 9 0.99 7.17 0.59
CA SER A 9 0.60 5.91 1.22
C SER A 9 -0.46 6.13 2.31
N GLY A 10 -0.31 7.15 3.14
CA GLY A 10 -1.28 7.52 4.18
C GLY A 10 -2.64 7.89 3.60
N LEU A 11 -2.67 8.71 2.55
CA LEU A 11 -3.89 9.06 1.82
C LEU A 11 -4.53 7.82 1.18
N GLY A 12 -3.72 6.91 0.63
CA GLY A 12 -4.17 5.62 0.10
C GLY A 12 -4.88 4.78 1.16
N TYR A 13 -4.30 4.65 2.36
CA TYR A 13 -4.92 3.94 3.49
C TYR A 13 -6.22 4.59 3.94
N LEU A 14 -6.28 5.92 4.04
CA LEU A 14 -7.50 6.65 4.40
C LEU A 14 -8.60 6.46 3.37
N ALA A 15 -8.26 6.51 2.08
CA ALA A 15 -9.22 6.27 1.00
C ALA A 15 -9.76 4.83 1.03
N LEU A 16 -8.91 3.84 1.33
CA LEU A 16 -9.30 2.43 1.45
C LEU A 16 -10.16 2.17 2.69
N LEU A 17 -9.86 2.81 3.83
CA LEU A 17 -10.72 2.80 5.01
C LEU A 17 -12.09 3.42 4.69
N GLY A 18 -12.10 4.55 3.96
CA GLY A 18 -13.32 5.19 3.49
C GLY A 18 -14.16 4.26 2.61
N THR A 19 -13.55 3.53 1.68
CA THR A 19 -14.29 2.59 0.81
C THR A 19 -14.85 1.42 1.59
N VAL A 20 -14.13 0.90 2.58
CA VAL A 20 -14.60 -0.17 3.49
C VAL A 20 -15.78 0.32 4.33
N VAL A 21 -15.71 1.52 4.92
CA VAL A 21 -16.81 2.10 5.71
C VAL A 21 -18.06 2.32 4.83
N LEU A 22 -17.88 2.84 3.62
CA LEU A 22 -18.97 3.02 2.65
C LEU A 22 -19.55 1.67 2.19
N GLY A 23 -18.72 0.63 2.03
CA GLY A 23 -19.12 -0.70 1.61
C GLY A 23 -19.85 -1.51 2.69
N LEU A 24 -19.40 -1.42 3.96
CA LEU A 24 -19.98 -2.16 5.10
C LEU A 24 -21.15 -1.44 5.76
N GLY A 25 -21.16 -0.10 5.78
CA GLY A 25 -22.04 0.67 6.65
C GLY A 25 -23.28 1.27 6.00
N PHE A 26 -23.37 1.38 4.68
CA PHE A 26 -24.25 2.42 4.10
C PHE A 26 -25.04 1.98 2.87
N ARG A 27 -26.01 1.07 3.05
CA ARG A 27 -27.15 0.94 2.12
C ARG A 27 -28.06 2.19 2.12
N TRP A 28 -27.93 3.07 3.13
CA TRP A 28 -28.83 4.19 3.41
C TRP A 28 -28.41 5.56 2.85
N LEU A 29 -27.12 5.76 2.54
CA LEU A 29 -26.65 7.01 1.93
C LEU A 29 -26.79 6.91 0.41
N TRP A 30 -27.09 8.03 -0.25
CA TRP A 30 -27.33 8.09 -1.70
C TRP A 30 -26.06 7.94 -2.53
N TRP A 31 -25.00 7.36 -1.95
CA TRP A 31 -23.72 7.15 -2.60
C TRP A 31 -23.84 5.96 -3.55
N PRO A 32 -23.81 6.18 -4.88
CA PRO A 32 -24.06 5.13 -5.84
C PRO A 32 -22.97 4.05 -5.75
N LEU A 33 -23.35 2.78 -5.92
CA LEU A 33 -22.43 1.65 -5.95
C LEU A 33 -21.27 1.84 -6.94
N ALA A 34 -21.51 2.57 -8.04
CA ALA A 34 -20.48 2.95 -9.00
C ALA A 34 -19.32 3.74 -8.36
N TRP A 35 -19.61 4.65 -7.42
CA TRP A 35 -18.59 5.46 -6.77
C TRP A 35 -17.77 4.66 -5.75
N HIS A 36 -18.37 3.69 -5.05
CA HIS A 36 -17.60 2.75 -4.22
C HIS A 36 -16.56 1.98 -5.07
N LYS A 37 -16.96 1.51 -6.25
CA LYS A 37 -16.06 0.78 -7.17
C LYS A 37 -14.91 1.65 -7.67
N VAL A 38 -15.20 2.85 -8.17
CA VAL A 38 -14.17 3.75 -8.72
C VAL A 38 -13.23 4.26 -7.63
N THR A 39 -13.76 4.63 -6.45
CA THR A 39 -12.93 5.06 -5.32
C THR A 39 -12.09 3.91 -4.76
N GLY A 40 -12.62 2.69 -4.70
CA GLY A 40 -11.87 1.49 -4.31
C GLY A 40 -10.72 1.16 -5.26
N LEU A 41 -10.96 1.24 -6.58
CA LEU A 41 -9.91 1.06 -7.60
C LEU A 41 -8.83 2.15 -7.46
N GLY A 42 -9.23 3.41 -7.37
CA GLY A 42 -8.29 4.53 -7.24
C GLY A 42 -7.45 4.44 -5.97
N ALA A 43 -8.08 4.13 -4.83
CA ALA A 43 -7.39 3.91 -3.56
C ALA A 43 -6.39 2.76 -3.63
N THR A 44 -6.80 1.63 -4.22
CA THR A 44 -5.93 0.45 -4.40
C THR A 44 -4.71 0.78 -5.25
N LEU A 45 -4.91 1.38 -6.43
CA LEU A 45 -3.80 1.76 -7.31
C LEU A 45 -2.87 2.78 -6.64
N GLY A 46 -3.42 3.82 -6.01
CA GLY A 46 -2.64 4.83 -5.31
C GLY A 46 -1.81 4.24 -4.16
N LEU A 47 -2.39 3.32 -3.39
CA LEU A 47 -1.70 2.66 -2.29
C LEU A 47 -0.59 1.73 -2.77
N LEU A 48 -0.83 0.94 -3.82
CA LEU A 48 0.18 0.07 -4.42
C LEU A 48 1.33 0.88 -5.02
N LEU A 49 1.01 1.97 -5.71
CA LEU A 49 2.01 2.90 -6.23
C LEU A 49 2.83 3.53 -5.11
N GLY A 50 2.19 4.02 -4.05
CA GLY A 50 2.86 4.62 -2.89
C GLY A 50 3.82 3.64 -2.21
N HIS A 51 3.41 2.38 -2.00
CA HIS A 51 4.29 1.35 -1.46
C HIS A 51 5.44 1.00 -2.41
N SER A 52 5.17 0.87 -3.71
CA SER A 52 6.20 0.56 -4.71
C SER A 52 7.27 1.65 -4.74
N LEU A 53 6.86 2.93 -4.78
CA LEU A 53 7.78 4.06 -4.72
C LEU A 53 8.54 4.14 -3.39
N THR A 54 7.91 3.78 -2.27
CA THR A 54 8.56 3.68 -0.96
C THR A 54 9.67 2.62 -0.96
N LEU A 55 9.41 1.44 -1.53
CA LEU A 55 10.42 0.39 -1.65
C LEU A 55 11.57 0.82 -2.57
N PHE A 56 11.27 1.42 -3.73
CA PHE A 56 12.32 1.95 -4.62
C PHE A 56 13.13 3.05 -3.97
N TYR A 57 12.50 3.94 -3.21
CA TYR A 57 13.19 4.97 -2.44
C TYR A 57 14.16 4.36 -1.42
N PHE A 58 13.76 3.31 -0.70
CA PHE A 58 14.64 2.60 0.25
C PHE A 58 15.75 1.79 -0.42
N ILE A 59 15.55 1.32 -1.65
CA ILE A 59 16.60 0.70 -2.46
C ILE A 59 17.63 1.77 -2.87
N GLY A 60 17.17 2.87 -3.46
CA GLY A 60 18.05 3.95 -3.94
C GLY A 60 18.82 4.65 -2.82
N THR A 61 18.13 5.07 -1.76
CA THR A 61 18.79 5.69 -0.59
C THR A 61 19.71 4.74 0.16
N GLY A 62 19.37 3.44 0.21
CA GLY A 62 20.23 2.43 0.80
C GLY A 62 21.52 2.19 0.01
N LEU A 63 21.49 2.34 -1.32
CA LEU A 63 22.70 2.28 -2.16
C LEU A 63 23.57 3.52 -1.91
N HIS A 64 22.97 4.71 -1.96
CA HIS A 64 23.67 5.98 -1.74
C HIS A 64 24.31 6.04 -0.34
N ALA A 65 23.63 5.52 0.69
CA ALA A 65 24.19 5.43 2.04
C ALA A 65 25.45 4.54 2.09
N LYS A 66 25.46 3.41 1.38
CA LYS A 66 26.65 2.53 1.30
C LYS A 66 27.82 3.23 0.59
N GLU A 67 27.54 3.95 -0.49
CA GLU A 67 28.55 4.73 -1.22
C GLU A 67 29.18 5.79 -0.32
N LEU A 68 28.36 6.56 0.42
CA LEU A 68 28.84 7.59 1.34
C LEU A 68 29.71 7.00 2.47
N VAL A 69 29.29 5.88 3.05
CA VAL A 69 30.06 5.19 4.10
C VAL A 69 31.42 4.75 3.58
N GLY A 70 31.48 4.17 2.37
CA GLY A 70 32.74 3.77 1.73
C GLY A 70 33.63 4.95 1.36
N GLN A 71 33.05 6.05 0.85
CA GLN A 71 33.81 7.24 0.43
C GLN A 71 34.40 8.03 1.60
N HIS A 72 33.68 8.12 2.71
CA HIS A 72 34.04 8.98 3.84
C HIS A 72 34.60 8.20 5.03
N GLY A 73 34.81 6.88 4.91
CA GLY A 73 35.31 6.03 6.00
C GLY A 73 34.41 6.04 7.24
N LEU A 74 33.09 6.17 7.04
CA LEU A 74 32.12 6.20 8.15
C LEU A 74 31.95 4.80 8.75
N SER A 75 31.35 4.72 9.94
CA SER A 75 31.05 3.44 10.58
C SER A 75 30.09 2.60 9.74
N GLU A 76 30.40 1.30 9.58
CA GLU A 76 29.50 0.31 8.96
C GLU A 76 28.20 0.13 9.74
N GLU A 77 28.14 0.58 11.00
CA GLU A 77 26.93 0.57 11.82
C GLU A 77 25.75 1.27 11.12
N PHE A 78 26.01 2.33 10.33
CA PHE A 78 24.98 3.02 9.57
C PHE A 78 24.33 2.13 8.49
N ILE A 79 25.13 1.27 7.85
CA ILE A 79 24.64 0.29 6.87
C ILE A 79 23.81 -0.77 7.58
N GLU A 80 24.30 -1.28 8.72
CA GLU A 80 23.64 -2.37 9.45
C GLU A 80 22.29 -1.93 10.02
N ARG A 81 22.22 -0.73 10.62
CA ARG A 81 20.95 -0.15 11.10
C ARG A 81 19.93 -0.01 9.97
N THR A 82 20.35 0.47 8.80
CA THR A 82 19.48 0.62 7.63
C THR A 82 19.03 -0.74 7.10
N ARG A 83 19.91 -1.76 7.12
CA ARG A 83 19.59 -3.12 6.71
C ARG A 83 18.55 -3.76 7.62
N LEU A 84 18.73 -3.67 8.94
CA LEU A 84 17.81 -4.22 9.93
C LEU A 84 16.43 -3.56 9.85
N PHE A 85 16.39 -2.24 9.67
CA PHE A 85 15.16 -1.51 9.45
C PHE A 85 14.40 -2.02 8.22
N LYS A 86 15.08 -2.10 7.06
CA LYS A 86 14.46 -2.61 5.82
C LYS A 86 14.00 -4.06 5.94
N LYS A 87 14.81 -4.92 6.57
CA LYS A 87 14.48 -6.34 6.79
C LYS A 87 13.19 -6.49 7.59
N THR A 88 12.97 -5.62 8.57
CA THR A 88 11.76 -5.65 9.39
C THR A 88 10.56 -5.10 8.61
N LEU A 89 10.74 -4.01 7.87
CA LEU A 89 9.63 -3.28 7.25
C LEU A 89 9.15 -3.90 5.92
N PHE A 90 10.06 -4.44 5.09
CA PHE A 90 9.73 -4.94 3.76
C PHE A 90 8.67 -6.04 3.75
N PRO A 91 8.74 -7.09 4.61
CA PRO A 91 7.72 -8.12 4.65
C PRO A 91 6.33 -7.58 4.94
N TRP A 92 6.20 -6.63 5.87
CA TRP A 92 4.92 -6.01 6.22
C TRP A 92 4.36 -5.15 5.10
N VAL A 93 5.21 -4.38 4.42
CA VAL A 93 4.81 -3.59 3.25
C VAL A 93 4.33 -4.51 2.13
N THR A 94 5.09 -5.55 1.80
CA THR A 94 4.72 -6.52 0.76
C THR A 94 3.44 -7.26 1.12
N LEU A 95 3.28 -7.71 2.37
CA LEU A 95 2.07 -8.36 2.82
C LEU A 95 0.86 -7.43 2.71
N GLY A 96 0.98 -6.17 3.13
CA GLY A 96 -0.08 -5.18 2.98
C GLY A 96 -0.49 -4.96 1.52
N MET A 97 0.48 -4.87 0.61
CA MET A 97 0.20 -4.79 -0.84
C MET A 97 -0.54 -6.02 -1.34
N LEU A 98 -0.09 -7.22 -0.99
CA LEU A 98 -0.72 -8.48 -1.39
C LEU A 98 -2.14 -8.61 -0.85
N THR A 99 -2.37 -8.23 0.41
CA THR A 99 -3.70 -8.24 1.01
C THR A 99 -4.64 -7.30 0.29
N VAL A 100 -4.21 -6.06 0.02
CA VAL A 100 -5.04 -5.07 -0.70
C VAL A 100 -5.35 -5.56 -2.12
N MET A 101 -4.36 -6.10 -2.83
CA MET A 101 -4.56 -6.69 -4.15
C MET A 101 -5.56 -7.84 -4.10
N ALA A 102 -5.40 -8.77 -3.16
CA ALA A 102 -6.29 -9.91 -3.01
C ALA A 102 -7.73 -9.46 -2.73
N THR A 103 -7.94 -8.55 -1.78
CA THR A 103 -9.27 -8.03 -1.45
C THR A 103 -9.94 -7.36 -2.66
N PHE A 104 -9.21 -6.50 -3.37
CA PHE A 104 -9.73 -5.83 -4.57
C PHE A 104 -10.07 -6.84 -5.68
N SER A 105 -9.17 -7.79 -5.96
CA SER A 105 -9.38 -8.83 -6.97
C SER A 105 -10.55 -9.75 -6.64
N LEU A 106 -10.74 -10.11 -5.36
CA LEU A 106 -11.89 -10.89 -4.92
C LEU A 106 -13.20 -10.11 -5.12
N GLY A 107 -13.24 -8.81 -4.83
CA GLY A 107 -14.40 -7.97 -5.11
C GLY A 107 -14.76 -7.91 -6.59
N GLY A 108 -13.76 -7.72 -7.46
CA GLY A 108 -13.96 -7.81 -8.91
C GLY A 108 -14.41 -9.20 -9.38
N GLY A 109 -13.86 -10.26 -8.79
CA GLY A 109 -14.22 -11.64 -9.10
C GLY A 109 -15.68 -11.97 -8.78
N VAL A 110 -16.21 -11.41 -7.70
CA VAL A 110 -17.63 -11.55 -7.35
C VAL A 110 -18.53 -10.80 -8.33
N GLU A 111 -18.16 -9.57 -8.72
CA GLU A 111 -18.91 -8.79 -9.73
C GLU A 111 -19.00 -9.55 -11.06
N MET A 112 -17.95 -10.27 -11.44
CA MET A 112 -17.90 -11.10 -12.65
C MET A 112 -18.54 -12.49 -12.50
N GLY A 113 -19.10 -12.82 -11.32
CA GLY A 113 -19.70 -14.12 -11.04
C GLY A 113 -18.71 -15.29 -10.95
N GLN A 114 -17.40 -15.00 -10.85
CA GLN A 114 -16.34 -16.02 -10.76
C GLN A 114 -16.09 -16.49 -9.32
N VAL A 115 -16.51 -15.69 -8.33
CA VAL A 115 -16.32 -15.94 -6.90
C VAL A 115 -17.68 -15.85 -6.20
N PRO A 116 -17.99 -16.72 -5.21
CA PRO A 116 -19.24 -16.65 -4.46
C PRO A 116 -19.47 -15.30 -3.78
N ALA A 117 -20.71 -14.82 -3.80
CA ALA A 117 -21.06 -13.47 -3.30
C ALA A 117 -20.69 -13.24 -1.82
N TRP A 118 -20.76 -14.27 -0.98
CA TRP A 118 -20.43 -14.17 0.45
C TRP A 118 -18.96 -13.78 0.73
N VAL A 119 -18.06 -13.95 -0.24
CA VAL A 119 -16.63 -13.60 -0.09
C VAL A 119 -16.41 -12.08 -0.03
N HIS A 120 -17.33 -11.29 -0.59
CA HIS A 120 -17.19 -9.83 -0.64
C HIS A 120 -18.43 -9.07 -0.14
N TRP A 121 -19.63 -9.65 -0.21
CA TRP A 121 -20.88 -8.94 0.09
C TRP A 121 -21.48 -9.22 1.47
N GLY A 122 -21.00 -10.21 2.23
CA GLY A 122 -21.58 -10.58 3.53
C GLY A 122 -23.07 -10.89 3.44
#